data_AF-A0A2T6ZEF2-F1
#
_entry.id   AF-A0A2T6ZEF2-F1
#
_cell.length_a   1.000
_cell.length_b   1.000
_cell.length_c   1.000
_cell.angle_alpha   90.00
_cell.angle_beta   90.00
_cell.angle_gamma   90.00
#
_symmetry.space_group_name_H-M   'P 1'
#
loop_
_entity.id
_entity.type
_entity.pdbx_description
1 polymer ?
#
loop_
_entity_poly.entity_id
_entity_poly.type
_entity_poly.pdbx_seq_one_letter_code
_entity_poly.pdbx_strand_id
1 'polypeptide(L)'
;MSGVKEFRRLMKPDAIFNKVKEAIKTRSQEMLVFYDVDPRHFEQVEQGLRHRTNYLEQYSFRVHWNSFEKILKVIIPSTLHESPAGWILEMIQKGLVTGAIPVVWVESMEITPSPQFDNFLAPYTRSKKEGDLTFVPRVAPDYIFSGPYPSVVLESGWSEPAIQLQRDATLWLKGSGGRAVV
;
A
#
# COMPACT_ATOMS: atom_id res chain seq x y z
N MET A 1 -13.63 -38.53 21.91
CA MET A 1 -14.20 -37.56 20.94
C MET A 1 -13.04 -36.92 20.19
N SER A 2 -12.77 -37.39 18.97
CA SER A 2 -11.70 -36.87 18.13
C SER A 2 -12.11 -35.51 17.55
N GLY A 3 -11.42 -34.45 17.96
CA GLY A 3 -11.53 -33.15 17.30
C GLY A 3 -10.96 -33.26 15.89
N VAL A 4 -11.84 -33.24 14.89
CA VAL A 4 -11.47 -33.12 13.48
C VAL A 4 -10.75 -31.78 13.33
N LYS A 5 -9.43 -31.80 13.13
CA LYS A 5 -8.69 -30.64 12.62
C LYS A 5 -9.18 -30.43 11.20
N GLU A 6 -10.06 -29.47 11.01
CA GLU A 6 -10.42 -28.97 9.70
C GLU A 6 -9.15 -28.38 9.07
N PHE A 7 -8.52 -29.17 8.19
CA PHE A 7 -7.39 -28.69 7.40
C PHE A 7 -7.93 -27.64 6.43
N ARG A 8 -7.92 -26.36 6.82
CA ARG A 8 -8.09 -25.24 5.89
C ARG A 8 -7.04 -25.41 4.80
N ARG A 9 -7.48 -25.77 3.60
CA ARG A 9 -6.60 -25.92 2.45
C ARG A 9 -6.11 -24.54 2.04
N LEU A 10 -4.86 -24.24 2.39
CA LEU A 10 -4.19 -23.01 1.92
C LEU A 10 -4.26 -22.95 0.39
N MET A 11 -4.59 -21.78 -0.15
CA MET A 11 -4.52 -21.58 -1.59
C MET A 11 -3.08 -21.77 -2.06
N LYS A 12 -2.94 -22.51 -3.16
CA LYS A 12 -1.64 -22.69 -3.83
C LYS A 12 -1.20 -21.36 -4.45
N PRO A 13 0.11 -21.08 -4.51
CA PRO A 13 0.65 -19.85 -5.08
C PRO A 13 0.18 -19.62 -6.52
N ASP A 14 0.16 -20.67 -7.36
CA ASP A 14 -0.33 -20.57 -8.75
C ASP A 14 -1.79 -20.13 -8.85
N ALA A 15 -2.65 -20.56 -7.91
CA ALA A 15 -4.06 -20.18 -7.89
C ALA A 15 -4.22 -18.69 -7.54
N ILE A 16 -3.44 -18.20 -6.57
CA ILE A 16 -3.41 -16.77 -6.20
C ILE A 16 -2.90 -15.95 -7.38
N PHE A 17 -1.75 -16.34 -7.95
CA PHE A 17 -1.12 -15.64 -9.06
C PHE A 17 -2.07 -15.52 -10.27
N ASN A 18 -2.69 -16.62 -10.69
CA ASN A 18 -3.60 -16.61 -11.84
C ASN A 18 -4.82 -15.71 -11.60
N LYS A 19 -5.41 -15.77 -10.41
CA LYS A 19 -6.55 -14.92 -10.04
C LYS A 19 -6.18 -13.44 -10.05
N VAL A 20 -5.03 -13.09 -9.47
CA VAL A 20 -4.53 -11.69 -9.47
C VAL A 20 -4.24 -11.23 -10.90
N LYS A 21 -3.54 -12.04 -11.70
CA LYS A 21 -3.22 -11.72 -13.09
C LYS A 21 -4.48 -11.49 -13.93
N GLU A 22 -5.50 -12.33 -13.79
CA GLU A 22 -6.78 -12.17 -14.48
C GLU A 22 -7.47 -10.87 -14.08
N ALA A 23 -7.55 -10.58 -12.77
CA ALA A 23 -8.17 -9.37 -12.26
C ALA A 23 -7.45 -8.10 -12.77
N ILE A 24 -6.11 -8.08 -12.77
CA ILE A 24 -5.34 -6.95 -13.30
C ILE A 24 -5.64 -6.73 -14.79
N LYS A 25 -5.61 -7.79 -15.60
CA LYS A 25 -5.79 -7.68 -17.06
C LYS A 25 -7.21 -7.30 -17.45
N THR A 26 -8.20 -7.80 -16.72
CA THR A 26 -9.62 -7.55 -17.00
C THR A 26 -10.16 -6.31 -16.29
N ARG A 27 -9.44 -5.80 -15.29
CA ARG A 27 -9.91 -4.77 -14.35
C ARG A 27 -11.27 -5.11 -13.73
N SER A 28 -11.55 -6.40 -13.53
CA SER A 28 -12.84 -6.90 -13.04
C SER A 28 -13.10 -6.60 -11.56
N GLN A 29 -12.04 -6.34 -10.78
CA GLN A 29 -12.09 -6.00 -9.37
C GLN A 29 -11.06 -4.91 -9.07
N GLU A 30 -11.39 -3.99 -8.16
CA GLU A 30 -10.45 -2.96 -7.69
C GLU A 30 -9.56 -3.46 -6.54
N MET A 31 -9.98 -4.53 -5.86
CA MET A 31 -9.26 -5.10 -4.72
C MET A 31 -9.42 -6.62 -4.65
N LEU A 32 -8.32 -7.31 -4.34
CA LEU A 32 -8.31 -8.72 -3.96
C LEU A 32 -7.63 -8.88 -2.61
N VAL A 33 -8.23 -9.68 -1.72
CA VAL A 33 -7.67 -9.99 -0.39
C VAL A 33 -7.58 -11.49 -0.22
N PHE A 34 -6.40 -11.97 0.18
CA PHE A 34 -6.09 -13.36 0.43
C PHE A 34 -5.59 -13.50 1.87
N TYR A 35 -6.27 -14.33 2.66
CA TYR A 35 -5.94 -14.57 4.07
C TYR A 35 -5.13 -15.85 4.26
N ASP A 36 -4.44 -15.95 5.39
CA ASP A 36 -3.66 -17.11 5.81
C ASP A 36 -2.60 -17.54 4.78
N VAL A 37 -2.08 -16.62 3.97
CA VAL A 37 -1.13 -16.93 2.89
C VAL A 37 0.23 -17.33 3.49
N ASP A 38 0.79 -18.45 3.05
CA ASP A 38 2.15 -18.81 3.47
C ASP A 38 3.17 -17.77 2.95
N PRO A 39 4.10 -17.26 3.79
CA PRO A 39 5.09 -16.27 3.35
C PRO A 39 5.88 -16.68 2.10
N ARG A 40 6.18 -17.97 1.93
CA ARG A 40 6.87 -18.47 0.72
C ARG A 40 5.95 -18.45 -0.49
N HIS A 41 4.66 -18.69 -0.31
CA HIS A 41 3.67 -18.52 -1.39
C HIS A 41 3.54 -17.05 -1.78
N PHE A 42 3.56 -16.12 -0.81
CA PHE A 42 3.59 -14.69 -1.10
C PHE A 42 4.82 -14.32 -1.95
N GLU A 43 6.02 -14.74 -1.54
CA GLU A 43 7.27 -14.46 -2.29
C GLU A 43 7.18 -14.98 -3.73
N GLN A 44 6.66 -16.19 -3.94
CA GLN A 44 6.46 -16.77 -5.28
C GLN A 44 5.45 -15.97 -6.11
N VAL A 45 4.33 -15.56 -5.51
CA VAL A 45 3.32 -14.74 -6.18
C VAL A 45 3.90 -13.38 -6.54
N GLU A 46 4.58 -12.71 -5.62
CA GLU A 46 5.19 -11.39 -5.84
C GLU A 46 6.24 -11.46 -6.96
N GLN A 47 7.14 -12.44 -6.91
CA GLN A 47 8.12 -12.67 -7.98
C GLN A 47 7.43 -12.93 -9.32
N GLY A 48 6.39 -13.77 -9.31
CA GLY A 48 5.58 -14.08 -10.49
C GLY A 48 4.93 -12.83 -11.09
N LEU A 49 4.37 -11.94 -10.26
CA LEU A 49 3.71 -10.70 -10.69
C LEU A 49 4.70 -9.68 -11.28
N ARG A 50 5.94 -9.64 -10.78
CA ARG A 50 7.00 -8.75 -11.29
C ARG A 50 7.79 -9.35 -12.47
N HIS A 51 7.52 -10.59 -12.86
CA HIS A 51 8.22 -11.25 -13.95
C HIS A 51 7.75 -10.78 -15.33
N ARG A 52 8.68 -10.35 -16.19
CA ARG A 52 8.41 -9.70 -17.49
C ARG A 52 7.55 -10.52 -18.47
N THR A 53 7.51 -11.84 -18.34
CA THR A 53 6.74 -12.71 -19.27
C THR A 53 5.23 -12.66 -19.08
N ASN A 54 4.75 -12.04 -17.99
CA ASN A 54 3.31 -11.90 -17.74
C ASN A 54 2.71 -10.63 -18.36
N TYR A 55 3.56 -9.68 -18.81
CA TYR A 55 3.23 -8.37 -19.37
C TYR A 55 2.37 -7.49 -18.45
N LEU A 56 2.55 -7.61 -17.13
CA LEU A 56 1.80 -6.84 -16.13
C LEU A 56 2.40 -5.45 -15.92
N GLU A 57 3.62 -5.16 -16.40
CA GLU A 57 4.29 -3.86 -16.27
C GLU A 57 3.55 -2.70 -16.94
N GLN A 58 2.66 -2.99 -17.90
CA GLN A 58 1.80 -2.00 -18.55
C GLN A 58 0.52 -1.66 -17.75
N TYR A 59 0.29 -2.33 -16.62
CA TYR A 59 -0.89 -2.13 -15.78
C TYR A 59 -0.50 -1.50 -14.44
N SER A 60 -1.36 -0.61 -13.94
CA SER A 60 -1.25 -0.11 -12.57
C SER A 60 -1.89 -1.08 -11.59
N PHE A 61 -1.10 -1.58 -10.64
CA PHE A 61 -1.54 -2.37 -9.50
C PHE A 61 -0.53 -2.26 -8.35
N ARG A 62 -1.00 -2.45 -7.12
CA ARG A 62 -0.21 -2.33 -5.90
C ARG A 62 -0.28 -3.63 -5.10
N VAL A 63 0.85 -4.05 -4.53
CA VAL A 63 0.95 -5.32 -3.80
C VAL A 63 1.26 -5.05 -2.34
N HIS A 64 0.28 -5.27 -1.48
CA HIS A 64 0.41 -5.09 -0.03
C HIS A 64 0.52 -6.45 0.66
N TRP A 65 1.46 -6.56 1.59
CA TRP A 65 1.72 -7.75 2.37
C TRP A 65 1.78 -7.42 3.84
N ASN A 66 0.85 -7.96 4.62
CA ASN A 66 0.92 -7.94 6.08
C ASN A 66 1.47 -9.28 6.55
N SER A 67 2.77 -9.29 6.86
CA SER A 67 3.51 -10.50 7.24
C SER A 67 3.07 -11.10 8.58
N PHE A 68 2.58 -10.24 9.50
CA PHE A 68 2.13 -10.66 10.83
C PHE A 68 0.79 -11.40 10.75
N GLU A 69 -0.17 -10.84 10.02
CA GLU A 69 -1.49 -11.44 9.82
C GLU A 69 -1.56 -12.42 8.63
N LYS A 70 -0.47 -12.53 7.85
CA LYS A 70 -0.39 -13.36 6.64
C LYS A 70 -1.44 -13.00 5.59
N ILE A 71 -1.62 -11.70 5.36
CA ILE A 71 -2.61 -11.16 4.43
C ILE A 71 -1.90 -10.57 3.20
N LEU A 72 -2.20 -11.12 2.04
CA LEU A 72 -1.86 -10.51 0.75
C LEU A 72 -3.06 -9.73 0.24
N LYS A 73 -2.86 -8.44 -0.01
CA LYS A 73 -3.85 -7.57 -0.64
C LYS A 73 -3.27 -7.01 -1.94
N VAL A 74 -4.06 -7.04 -3.00
CA VAL A 74 -3.71 -6.44 -4.29
C VAL A 74 -4.75 -5.39 -4.62
N ILE A 75 -4.29 -4.17 -4.90
CA ILE A 75 -5.13 -3.05 -5.33
C ILE A 75 -4.93 -2.83 -6.82
N ILE A 76 -6.02 -2.62 -7.56
CA ILE A 76 -6.04 -2.24 -8.97
C ILE A 76 -6.71 -0.86 -9.01
N PRO A 77 -5.93 0.22 -8.86
CA PRO A 77 -6.49 1.55 -8.64
C PRO A 77 -7.37 1.99 -9.82
N SER A 78 -8.54 2.52 -9.52
CA SER A 78 -9.42 3.20 -10.48
C SER A 78 -9.20 4.71 -10.47
N THR A 79 -9.77 5.41 -11.46
CA THR A 79 -9.74 6.88 -11.48
C THR A 79 -10.34 7.47 -10.20
N LEU A 80 -11.38 6.85 -9.65
CA LEU A 80 -12.00 7.30 -8.41
C LEU A 80 -11.06 7.09 -7.21
N HIS A 81 -10.40 5.93 -7.14
CA HIS A 81 -9.40 5.64 -6.10
C HIS A 81 -8.23 6.63 -6.11
N GLU A 82 -7.74 7.02 -7.29
CA GLU A 82 -6.61 7.97 -7.42
C GLU A 82 -7.03 9.44 -7.28
N SER A 83 -8.33 9.73 -7.37
CA SER A 83 -8.84 11.11 -7.41
C SER A 83 -8.52 11.95 -6.17
N PRO A 84 -8.50 11.43 -4.92
CA PRO A 84 -8.20 12.26 -3.75
C PRO A 84 -6.76 12.76 -3.76
N ALA A 85 -5.80 11.89 -4.10
CA ALA A 85 -4.39 12.25 -4.22
C ALA A 85 -4.18 13.29 -5.32
N GLY A 86 -4.80 13.07 -6.50
CA GLY A 86 -4.77 14.02 -7.61
C GLY A 86 -5.34 15.40 -7.24
N TRP A 87 -6.49 15.43 -6.56
CA TRP A 87 -7.12 16.66 -6.11
C TRP A 87 -6.22 17.44 -5.14
N ILE A 88 -5.61 16.77 -4.15
CA ILE A 88 -4.72 17.44 -3.19
C ILE A 88 -3.51 18.06 -3.90
N LEU A 89 -2.87 17.31 -4.81
CA LEU A 89 -1.73 17.82 -5.56
C LEU A 89 -2.11 19.04 -6.43
N GLU A 90 -3.28 19.01 -7.07
CA GLU A 90 -3.81 20.14 -7.83
C GLU A 90 -4.05 21.36 -6.93
N MET A 91 -4.60 21.16 -5.73
CA MET A 91 -4.85 22.24 -4.77
C MET A 91 -3.54 22.85 -4.25
N ILE A 92 -2.52 22.03 -3.99
CA ILE A 92 -1.18 22.52 -3.62
C ILE A 92 -0.60 23.37 -4.75
N GLN A 93 -0.67 22.90 -5.99
CA GLN A 93 -0.18 23.64 -7.15
C GLN A 93 -0.90 24.99 -7.31
N LYS A 94 -2.23 25.01 -7.19
CA LYS A 94 -3.02 26.25 -7.20
C LYS A 94 -2.64 27.20 -6.06
N GLY A 95 -2.40 26.65 -4.87
CA GLY A 95 -1.94 27.42 -3.72
C GLY A 95 -0.57 28.07 -3.94
N LEU A 96 0.38 27.36 -4.56
CA LEU A 96 1.69 27.90 -4.93
C LEU A 96 1.57 29.04 -5.95
N VAL A 97 0.78 28.83 -7.01
CA VAL A 97 0.59 29.82 -8.10
C VAL A 97 -0.05 31.11 -7.58
N THR A 98 -0.99 31.00 -6.64
CA THR A 98 -1.66 32.17 -6.06
C THR A 98 -0.89 32.81 -4.90
N GLY A 99 0.23 32.20 -4.46
CA GLY A 99 0.98 32.62 -3.28
C GLY A 99 0.31 32.30 -1.94
N ALA A 100 -0.79 31.56 -1.94
CA ALA A 100 -1.45 31.07 -0.72
C ALA A 100 -0.62 30.02 0.03
N ILE A 101 0.22 29.28 -0.70
CA ILE A 101 1.22 28.36 -0.13
C ILE A 101 2.61 28.93 -0.44
N PRO A 102 3.44 29.24 0.57
CA PRO A 102 4.81 29.68 0.36
C PRO A 102 5.68 28.56 -0.24
N VAL A 103 6.64 28.91 -1.10
CA VAL A 103 7.56 27.93 -1.70
C VAL A 103 8.36 27.16 -0.64
N VAL A 104 8.78 27.81 0.44
CA VAL A 104 9.49 27.13 1.55
C VAL A 104 8.66 25.99 2.16
N TRP A 105 7.33 26.02 2.05
CA TRP A 105 6.48 24.94 2.55
C TRP A 105 6.70 23.64 1.76
N VAL A 106 6.78 23.71 0.43
CA VAL A 106 7.06 22.52 -0.40
C VAL A 106 8.51 22.03 -0.26
N GLU A 107 9.44 22.90 0.12
CA GLU A 107 10.79 22.48 0.48
C GLU A 107 10.83 21.72 1.81
N SER A 108 9.91 22.03 2.73
CA SER A 108 9.83 21.40 4.06
C SER A 108 9.08 20.05 4.09
N MET A 109 8.50 19.61 2.97
CA MET A 109 7.65 18.42 2.92
C MET A 109 7.88 17.62 1.64
N GLU A 110 8.11 16.33 1.77
CA GLU A 110 8.02 15.40 0.65
C GLU A 110 6.59 14.86 0.57
N ILE A 111 5.94 15.07 -0.58
CA ILE A 111 4.58 14.61 -0.84
C ILE A 111 4.62 13.67 -2.04
N THR A 112 4.45 12.37 -1.78
CA THR A 112 4.68 11.34 -2.79
C THR A 112 3.45 10.45 -2.93
N PRO A 113 2.90 10.30 -4.14
CA PRO A 113 1.81 9.35 -4.41
C PRO A 113 2.35 7.93 -4.60
N SER A 114 1.65 6.94 -4.04
CA SER A 114 2.00 5.51 -4.16
C SER A 114 3.42 5.07 -3.74
N PRO A 115 4.12 5.67 -2.75
CA PRO A 115 5.41 5.14 -2.32
C PRO A 115 5.25 3.83 -1.54
N GLN A 116 6.15 2.89 -1.81
CA GLN A 116 6.23 1.61 -1.10
C GLN A 116 7.12 1.72 0.14
N PHE A 117 6.66 1.16 1.26
CA PHE A 117 7.40 0.98 2.50
C PHE A 117 7.46 -0.51 2.86
N ASP A 118 8.65 -0.99 3.21
CA ASP A 118 8.92 -2.38 3.60
C ASP A 118 9.80 -2.51 4.85
N ASN A 119 10.10 -1.38 5.49
CA ASN A 119 10.97 -1.25 6.64
C ASN A 119 10.22 -1.35 7.99
N PHE A 120 9.02 -1.93 8.04
CA PHE A 120 8.20 -2.00 9.26
C PHE A 120 8.88 -2.76 10.41
N LEU A 121 8.61 -2.31 11.63
CA LEU A 121 9.12 -2.89 12.87
C LEU A 121 8.36 -4.14 13.29
N ALA A 122 8.95 -4.92 14.21
CA ALA A 122 8.31 -6.09 14.78
C ALA A 122 6.95 -5.74 15.43
N PRO A 123 5.92 -6.60 15.31
CA PRO A 123 5.94 -7.92 14.68
C PRO A 123 5.68 -7.91 13.16
N TYR A 124 5.57 -6.73 12.54
CA TYR A 124 5.29 -6.54 11.11
C TYR A 124 6.54 -6.56 10.23
N THR A 125 7.67 -7.06 10.75
CA THR A 125 8.92 -7.17 9.98
C THR A 125 8.70 -8.03 8.74
N ARG A 126 9.11 -7.51 7.57
CA ARG A 126 8.85 -8.05 6.21
C ARG A 126 7.47 -7.77 5.64
N SER A 127 6.62 -6.98 6.30
CA SER A 127 5.44 -6.42 5.64
C SER A 127 5.84 -5.44 4.54
N LYS A 128 4.98 -5.26 3.54
CA LYS A 128 5.13 -4.30 2.44
C LYS A 128 3.82 -3.56 2.27
N LYS A 129 3.86 -2.26 2.07
CA LYS A 129 2.65 -1.47 1.84
C LYS A 129 2.95 -0.22 1.04
N GLU A 130 2.06 0.10 0.11
CA GLU A 130 2.05 1.39 -0.59
C GLU A 130 0.94 2.25 0.04
N GLY A 131 1.20 3.54 0.23
CA GLY A 131 0.18 4.52 0.66
C GLY A 131 -0.31 5.33 -0.53
N ASP A 132 -1.59 5.70 -0.59
CA ASP A 132 -2.12 6.44 -1.75
C ASP A 132 -1.44 7.79 -1.93
N LEU A 133 -1.30 8.54 -0.84
CA LEU A 133 -0.51 9.76 -0.76
C LEU A 133 0.17 9.83 0.60
N THR A 134 1.44 10.19 0.62
CA THR A 134 2.21 10.31 1.87
C THR A 134 2.80 11.68 2.04
N PHE A 135 2.97 12.09 3.29
CA PHE A 135 3.60 13.33 3.70
C PHE A 135 4.76 13.00 4.64
N VAL A 136 5.98 13.25 4.18
CA VAL A 136 7.20 13.07 4.97
C VAL A 136 7.82 14.45 5.23
N PRO A 137 7.82 14.93 6.49
CA PRO A 137 8.49 16.18 6.82
C PRO A 137 9.98 16.07 6.53
N ARG A 138 10.51 17.10 5.87
CA ARG A 138 11.94 17.32 5.73
C ARG A 138 12.38 18.21 6.88
N VAL A 139 13.35 17.77 7.66
CA VAL A 139 13.81 18.48 8.88
C VAL A 139 15.15 19.18 8.67
N ALA A 140 15.36 20.22 9.47
CA ALA A 140 16.55 21.07 9.45
C ALA A 140 17.84 20.34 9.93
N PRO A 141 19.03 20.88 9.58
CA PRO A 141 19.25 22.03 8.69
C PRO A 141 18.96 21.70 7.22
N ASP A 142 18.57 22.72 6.45
CA ASP A 142 18.41 22.72 4.98
C ASP A 142 17.38 21.77 4.36
N TYR A 143 16.47 21.20 5.16
CA TYR A 143 15.41 20.30 4.68
C TYR A 143 15.94 19.07 3.90
N ILE A 144 17.17 18.63 4.20
CA ILE A 144 17.80 17.49 3.49
C ILE A 144 17.47 16.14 4.13
N PHE A 145 16.98 16.12 5.37
CA PHE A 145 16.70 14.88 6.10
C PHE A 145 15.20 14.55 6.07
N SER A 146 14.85 13.40 5.51
CA SER A 146 13.51 12.80 5.61
C SER A 146 13.52 11.66 6.62
N GLY A 147 12.43 11.51 7.37
CA GLY A 147 12.22 10.35 8.24
C GLY A 147 12.06 9.05 7.45
N PRO A 148 12.28 7.88 8.07
CA PRO A 148 12.13 6.57 7.41
C PRO A 148 10.67 6.16 7.16
N TYR A 149 9.72 6.94 7.66
CA TYR A 149 8.27 6.75 7.50
C TYR A 149 7.62 8.10 7.23
N PRO A 150 6.46 8.10 6.57
CA PRO A 150 5.64 9.30 6.50
C PRO A 150 5.05 9.62 7.86
N SER A 151 4.86 10.91 8.13
CA SER A 151 4.12 11.34 9.32
C SER A 151 2.63 11.22 9.11
N VAL A 152 2.16 11.50 7.89
CA VAL A 152 0.74 11.33 7.50
C VAL A 152 0.69 10.48 6.23
N VAL A 153 -0.21 9.50 6.24
CA VAL A 153 -0.62 8.74 5.06
C VAL A 153 -2.09 9.03 4.82
N LEU A 154 -2.46 9.29 3.57
CA LEU A 154 -3.85 9.32 3.15
C LEU A 154 -4.13 8.02 2.41
N GLU A 155 -5.23 7.36 2.79
CA GLU A 155 -5.73 6.14 2.16
C GLU A 155 -7.18 6.36 1.73
N SER A 156 -7.48 6.06 0.47
CA SER A 156 -8.80 6.12 -0.16
C SER A 156 -9.49 4.77 -0.03
N GLY A 157 -10.40 4.66 0.93
CA GLY A 157 -11.16 3.42 1.16
C GLY A 157 -12.35 3.17 0.23
N TRP A 158 -12.36 3.69 -1.00
CA TRP A 158 -13.50 3.48 -1.90
C TRP A 158 -13.72 1.99 -2.16
N SER A 159 -14.94 1.50 -1.88
CA SER A 159 -15.35 0.08 -1.92
C SER A 159 -14.62 -0.89 -0.97
N GLU A 160 -13.65 -0.41 -0.21
CA GLU A 160 -12.91 -1.22 0.75
C GLU A 160 -13.70 -1.41 2.06
N PRO A 161 -13.83 -2.65 2.58
CA PRO A 161 -14.48 -2.88 3.86
C PRO A 161 -13.76 -2.18 5.00
N ALA A 162 -14.51 -1.60 5.95
CA ALA A 162 -13.96 -0.89 7.11
C ALA A 162 -12.91 -1.69 7.90
N ILE A 163 -13.05 -3.02 7.98
CA ILE A 163 -12.08 -3.88 8.65
C ILE A 163 -10.71 -3.90 7.96
N GLN A 164 -10.67 -3.75 6.63
CA GLN A 164 -9.41 -3.67 5.88
C GLN A 164 -8.75 -2.30 6.07
N LEU A 165 -9.54 -1.22 6.06
CA LEU A 165 -9.05 0.12 6.38
C LEU A 165 -8.45 0.18 7.79
N GLN A 166 -9.12 -0.45 8.76
CA GLN A 166 -8.60 -0.51 10.13
C GLN A 166 -7.30 -1.33 10.22
N ARG A 167 -7.16 -2.40 9.44
CA ARG A 167 -5.92 -3.19 9.36
C ARG A 167 -4.79 -2.38 8.75
N ASP A 168 -5.05 -1.67 7.66
CA ASP A 168 -4.09 -0.79 7.02
C ASP A 168 -3.62 0.32 7.95
N ALA A 169 -4.56 0.99 8.63
CA ALA A 169 -4.25 2.00 9.64
C ALA A 169 -3.45 1.40 10.80
N THR A 170 -3.78 0.18 11.24
CA THR A 170 -3.03 -0.51 12.29
C THR A 170 -1.61 -0.85 11.86
N LEU A 171 -1.41 -1.32 10.62
CA LEU A 171 -0.09 -1.61 10.08
C LEU A 171 0.75 -0.34 9.98
N TRP A 172 0.19 0.76 9.48
CA TRP A 172 0.89 2.05 9.46
C TRP A 172 1.27 2.51 10.86
N LEU A 173 0.30 2.58 11.78
CA LEU A 173 0.52 3.10 13.12
C LEU A 173 1.47 2.20 13.93
N LYS A 174 1.15 0.92 14.06
CA LYS A 174 1.94 0.01 14.90
C LYS A 174 3.21 -0.46 14.22
N GLY A 175 3.16 -0.75 12.92
CA GLY A 175 4.32 -1.20 12.14
C GLY A 175 5.40 -0.13 12.01
N SER A 176 5.04 1.17 12.03
CA SER A 176 6.04 2.26 12.04
C SER A 176 6.55 2.60 13.45
N GLY A 177 6.01 1.97 14.50
CA GLY A 177 6.28 2.33 15.89
C GLY A 177 5.69 3.68 16.30
N GLY A 178 4.52 4.04 15.76
CA GLY A 178 3.80 5.28 16.06
C GLY A 178 4.27 6.50 15.27
N ARG A 179 5.05 6.30 14.19
CA ARG A 179 5.63 7.41 13.41
C ARG A 179 4.78 7.84 12.22
N ALA A 180 3.88 6.97 11.77
CA ALA A 180 2.89 7.25 10.73
C ALA A 180 1.48 7.24 11.33
N VAL A 181 0.67 8.23 10.95
CA VAL A 181 -0.79 8.23 11.17
C VAL A 181 -1.52 8.20 9.83
N VAL A 182 -2.74 7.67 9.84
CA VAL A 182 -3.62 7.51 8.68
C VAL A 182 -4.92 8.23 8.92
#